data_AF-A0A182ESY9-F1
#
_entry.id   AF-A0A182ESY9-F1
#
_cell.length_a   1.000
_cell.length_b   1.000
_cell.length_c   1.000
_cell.angle_alpha   90.00
_cell.angle_beta   90.00
_cell.angle_gamma   90.00
#
_symmetry.space_group_name_H-M   'P 1'
#
loop_
_entity.id
_entity.type
_entity.pdbx_description
1 polymer ?
#
loop_
_entity_poly.entity_id
_entity_poly.type
_entity_poly.pdbx_seq_one_letter_code
_entity_poly.pdbx_strand_id
1 'polypeptide(L)'
;MYGVVVTPPLNEAEIMYAIYVDEKIPLLFIKRDPATNRAKLTKVERKNLDKAEKIRSLTFGDWIEFEERDIHEGCIEKYVKIYPLNPCRSNGDHLQIESTCVFSSLAHGWENECYCELFGKVRVDPELRNCFLADVAYRCWISVEVTRISSLSVELGEYIDVSEEQNLVNEAPWNRGDPRFLTVISSDSDESDLDLMEAIPQVSYPYE
;
A
#
# COMPACT_ATOMS: atom_id res chain seq x y z
N MET A 1 9.95 -10.61 3.87
CA MET A 1 9.20 -9.35 4.14
C MET A 1 9.21 -8.52 2.87
N TYR A 2 8.13 -7.80 2.60
CA TYR A 2 8.04 -6.90 1.45
C TYR A 2 8.00 -5.46 1.92
N GLY A 3 8.67 -4.57 1.21
CA GLY A 3 8.60 -3.15 1.51
C GLY A 3 8.67 -2.29 0.25
N VAL A 4 8.12 -1.09 0.36
CA VAL A 4 8.10 -0.10 -0.72
C VAL A 4 8.97 1.10 -0.34
N VAL A 5 9.76 1.57 -1.30
CA VAL A 5 10.57 2.77 -1.15
C VAL A 5 9.66 4.01 -1.20
N VAL A 6 9.50 4.70 -0.07
CA VAL A 6 8.55 5.82 0.08
C VAL A 6 9.19 7.20 0.00
N THR A 7 10.51 7.29 -0.13
CA THR A 7 11.25 8.56 -0.21
C THR A 7 11.84 8.79 -1.59
N PRO A 8 11.83 10.03 -2.12
CA PRO A 8 12.83 10.42 -3.10
C PRO A 8 14.24 10.35 -2.46
N PRO A 9 15.33 10.32 -3.24
CA PRO A 9 16.68 10.38 -2.66
C PRO A 9 16.85 11.68 -1.87
N LEU A 10 16.82 11.57 -0.53
CA LEU A 10 16.72 12.73 0.39
C LEU A 10 18.00 13.57 0.47
N ASN A 11 19.17 13.01 0.13
CA ASN A 11 20.45 13.72 0.25
C ASN A 11 21.57 12.99 -0.51
N GLU A 12 22.40 13.66 -1.32
CA GLU A 12 23.48 13.03 -2.11
C GLU A 12 24.60 12.42 -1.24
N ALA A 13 24.80 12.89 0.00
CA ALA A 13 25.94 12.52 0.85
C ALA A 13 25.73 11.20 1.62
N GLU A 14 24.51 10.94 2.08
CA GLU A 14 24.12 9.73 2.83
C GLU A 14 22.70 9.35 2.40
N ILE A 15 22.53 8.96 1.12
CA ILE A 15 21.22 8.59 0.57
C ILE A 15 20.64 7.47 1.43
N MET A 16 19.64 7.80 2.24
CA MET A 16 18.81 6.86 2.97
C MET A 16 17.46 6.78 2.27
N TYR A 17 17.14 5.59 1.77
CA TYR A 17 15.80 5.29 1.29
C TYR A 17 14.96 4.84 2.48
N ALA A 18 13.85 5.50 2.77
CA ALA A 18 12.90 4.97 3.75
C ALA A 18 12.02 3.90 3.10
N ILE A 19 11.86 2.79 3.80
CA ILE A 19 11.14 1.61 3.37
C ILE A 19 9.94 1.44 4.32
N TYR A 20 8.74 1.47 3.75
CA TYR A 20 7.51 1.12 4.45
C TYR A 20 7.20 -0.36 4.25
N VAL A 21 6.83 -1.05 5.32
CA VAL A 21 6.51 -2.49 5.32
C VAL A 21 5.06 -2.70 5.70
N ASP A 22 4.69 -2.29 6.92
CA ASP A 22 3.32 -2.30 7.43
C ASP A 22 3.18 -1.23 8.54
N GLU A 23 1.95 -1.00 9.00
CA GLU A 23 1.64 -0.02 10.05
C GLU A 23 2.25 -0.38 11.43
N LYS A 24 2.53 -1.66 11.67
CA LYS A 24 3.04 -2.18 12.95
C LYS A 24 4.57 -2.12 13.05
N ILE A 25 5.25 -2.02 11.91
CA ILE A 25 6.69 -2.03 11.78
C ILE A 25 7.17 -0.59 11.59
N PRO A 26 8.14 -0.13 12.38
CA PRO A 26 8.71 1.20 12.19
C PRO A 26 9.34 1.33 10.80
N LEU A 27 9.39 2.55 10.24
CA LEU A 27 10.07 2.79 8.97
C LEU A 27 11.51 2.25 9.03
N LEU A 28 11.85 1.45 8.04
CA LEU A 28 13.19 0.91 7.87
C LEU A 28 13.96 1.75 6.85
N PHE A 29 15.28 1.61 6.83
CA PHE A 29 16.14 2.42 5.97
C PHE A 29 17.11 1.58 5.18
N ILE A 30 17.41 1.98 3.94
CA ILE A 30 18.53 1.44 3.17
C ILE A 30 19.53 2.56 2.96
N LYS A 31 20.74 2.37 3.47
CA LYS A 31 21.88 3.26 3.22
C LYS A 31 22.47 2.92 1.86
N ARG A 32 22.65 3.92 1.00
CA ARG A 32 23.43 3.73 -0.24
C ARG A 32 24.91 3.54 0.11
N ASP A 33 25.55 2.58 -0.54
CA ASP A 33 27.00 2.41 -0.45
C ASP A 33 27.71 3.72 -0.84
N PRO A 34 28.76 4.15 -0.10
CA PRO A 34 29.51 5.35 -0.45
C PRO A 34 30.10 5.24 -1.84
N ALA A 35 30.22 6.38 -2.53
CA ALA A 35 30.72 6.43 -3.90
C ALA A 35 32.11 5.78 -3.99
N THR A 36 32.21 4.69 -4.75
CA THR A 36 33.48 3.98 -4.93
C THR A 36 34.44 4.84 -5.77
N ASN A 37 35.71 4.96 -5.36
CA ASN A 37 36.68 5.76 -6.09
C ASN A 37 37.00 5.14 -7.46
N ARG A 38 36.34 5.65 -8.50
CA ARG A 38 36.41 5.17 -9.89
C ARG A 38 37.80 5.30 -10.51
N ALA A 39 38.65 6.19 -9.99
CA ALA A 39 39.98 6.44 -10.55
C ALA A 39 40.91 5.21 -10.47
N LYS A 40 40.71 4.34 -9.46
CA LYS A 40 41.54 3.15 -9.25
C LYS A 40 41.08 1.89 -10.01
N LEU A 41 39.93 1.96 -10.68
CA LEU A 41 39.32 0.82 -11.37
C LEU A 41 39.72 0.75 -12.84
N THR A 42 39.92 -0.46 -13.35
CA THR A 42 40.09 -0.75 -14.79
C THR A 42 38.78 -0.51 -15.55
N LYS A 43 38.85 -0.44 -16.89
CA LYS A 43 37.67 -0.22 -17.75
C LYS A 43 36.60 -1.31 -17.58
N VAL A 44 37.01 -2.56 -17.37
CA VAL A 44 36.09 -3.70 -17.17
C VAL A 44 35.44 -3.62 -15.79
N GLU A 45 36.22 -3.35 -14.75
CA GLU A 45 35.71 -3.19 -13.38
C GLU A 45 34.73 -2.02 -13.28
N ARG A 46 35.02 -0.87 -13.92
CA ARG A 46 34.08 0.25 -14.00
C ARG A 46 32.75 -0.16 -14.63
N LYS A 47 32.78 -0.85 -15.76
CA LYS A 47 31.56 -1.30 -16.46
C LYS A 47 30.75 -2.30 -15.64
N ASN A 48 31.42 -3.19 -14.89
CA ASN A 48 30.74 -4.14 -14.01
C ASN A 48 30.13 -3.43 -12.78
N LEU A 49 30.85 -2.46 -12.22
CA LEU A 49 30.37 -1.64 -11.13
C LEU A 49 29.16 -0.81 -11.55
N ASP A 50 29.19 -0.15 -12.72
CA ASP A 50 28.05 0.63 -13.23
C ASP A 50 26.80 -0.25 -13.45
N LYS A 51 26.99 -1.49 -13.94
CA LYS A 51 25.90 -2.46 -14.09
C LYS A 51 25.32 -2.88 -12.73
N ALA A 52 26.18 -3.18 -11.77
CA ALA A 52 25.76 -3.58 -10.43
C ALA A 52 25.06 -2.43 -9.69
N GLU A 53 25.59 -1.21 -9.79
CA GLU A 53 24.98 0.01 -9.26
C GLU A 53 23.60 0.25 -9.87
N LYS A 54 23.45 0.09 -11.18
CA LYS A 54 22.15 0.29 -11.85
C LYS A 54 21.10 -0.75 -11.44
N ILE A 55 21.50 -1.99 -11.15
CA ILE A 55 20.59 -3.04 -10.71
C ILE A 55 20.17 -2.79 -9.24
N ARG A 56 21.10 -2.35 -8.40
CA ARG A 56 20.84 -2.06 -6.98
C ARG A 56 20.22 -0.69 -6.72
N SER A 57 20.37 0.29 -7.62
CA SER A 57 19.97 1.67 -7.37
C SER A 57 18.46 1.78 -7.17
N LEU A 58 18.02 2.02 -5.95
CA LEU A 58 16.60 2.17 -5.63
C LEU A 58 16.05 3.50 -6.15
N THR A 59 14.81 3.46 -6.60
CA THR A 59 13.98 4.61 -6.92
C THR A 59 12.73 4.63 -6.04
N PHE A 60 12.12 5.81 -5.88
CA PHE A 60 10.85 5.91 -5.16
C PHE A 60 9.80 5.01 -5.86
N GLY A 61 8.98 4.31 -5.07
CA GLY A 61 8.01 3.34 -5.57
C GLY A 61 8.59 1.96 -5.93
N ASP A 62 9.91 1.75 -5.85
CA ASP A 62 10.47 0.41 -5.98
C ASP A 62 10.00 -0.48 -4.85
N TRP A 63 9.67 -1.73 -5.19
CA TRP A 63 9.36 -2.77 -4.22
C TRP A 63 10.56 -3.68 -4.01
N ILE A 64 10.78 -4.05 -2.75
CA ILE A 64 11.87 -4.92 -2.34
C ILE A 64 11.39 -6.06 -1.46
N GLU A 65 12.11 -7.16 -1.53
CA GLU A 65 11.99 -8.32 -0.64
C GLU A 65 13.28 -8.46 0.17
N PHE A 66 13.14 -8.75 1.46
CA PHE A 66 14.25 -8.97 2.39
C PHE A 66 13.82 -9.86 3.56
N GLU A 67 14.79 -10.38 4.32
CA GLU A 67 14.51 -11.18 5.51
C GLU A 67 14.69 -10.36 6.79
N GLU A 68 13.99 -10.73 7.86
CA GLU A 68 14.08 -10.04 9.16
C GLU A 68 15.51 -10.05 9.71
N ARG A 69 16.27 -11.13 9.47
CA ARG A 69 17.68 -11.25 9.85
C ARG A 69 18.61 -10.25 9.15
N ASP A 70 18.17 -9.63 8.07
CA ASP A 70 18.95 -8.64 7.33
C ASP A 70 18.73 -7.22 7.88
N ILE A 71 17.85 -7.06 8.89
CA ILE A 71 17.58 -5.79 9.56
C ILE A 71 18.52 -5.63 10.75
N HIS A 72 19.36 -4.59 10.71
CA HIS A 72 20.27 -4.22 11.79
C HIS A 72 20.06 -2.76 12.16
N GLU A 73 19.64 -2.49 13.40
CA GLU A 73 19.40 -1.13 13.92
C GLU A 73 18.47 -0.29 13.01
N GLY A 74 17.42 -0.92 12.46
CA GLY A 74 16.48 -0.27 11.55
C GLY A 74 16.98 -0.07 10.11
N CYS A 75 18.18 -0.58 9.79
CA CYS A 75 18.73 -0.57 8.44
C CYS A 75 18.64 -1.96 7.79
N ILE A 76 18.19 -2.02 6.54
CA ILE A 76 18.17 -3.25 5.74
C ILE A 76 19.51 -3.38 5.01
N GLU A 77 20.27 -4.42 5.31
CA GLU A 77 21.59 -4.65 4.71
C GLU A 77 21.53 -5.39 3.37
N LYS A 78 20.56 -6.32 3.25
CA LYS A 78 20.38 -7.15 2.05
C LYS A 78 18.92 -7.12 1.63
N TYR A 79 18.72 -6.97 0.33
CA TYR A 79 17.41 -6.97 -0.29
C TYR A 79 17.51 -7.38 -1.74
N VAL A 80 16.37 -7.77 -2.31
CA VAL A 80 16.18 -8.04 -3.73
C VAL A 80 15.05 -7.14 -4.22
N LYS A 81 15.24 -6.48 -5.36
CA LYS A 81 14.16 -5.75 -6.01
C LYS A 81 13.18 -6.73 -6.64
N ILE A 82 11.89 -6.48 -6.44
CA ILE A 82 10.81 -7.29 -7.00
C ILE A 82 9.94 -6.46 -7.95
N TYR A 83 9.01 -7.13 -8.63
CA TYR A 83 8.01 -6.43 -9.42
C TYR A 83 7.10 -5.60 -8.49
N PRO A 84 6.66 -4.39 -8.89
CA PRO A 84 5.80 -3.58 -8.04
C PRO A 84 4.50 -4.31 -7.69
N LEU A 85 4.18 -4.38 -6.39
CA LEU A 85 2.91 -4.98 -5.94
C LEU A 85 1.73 -4.05 -6.22
N ASN A 86 1.97 -2.74 -6.16
CA ASN A 86 1.00 -1.71 -6.48
C ASN A 86 1.58 -0.72 -7.50
N PRO A 87 0.77 -0.25 -8.46
CA PRO A 87 1.14 0.86 -9.32
C PRO A 87 1.55 2.08 -8.49
N CYS A 88 2.57 2.81 -8.96
CA CYS A 88 3.01 4.04 -8.34
C CYS A 88 3.25 5.11 -9.40
N ARG A 89 3.11 6.38 -9.00
CA ARG A 89 3.42 7.54 -9.82
C ARG A 89 3.98 8.67 -8.97
N SER A 90 4.63 9.62 -9.62
CA SER A 90 4.99 10.91 -9.00
C SER A 90 3.96 11.95 -9.38
N ASN A 91 3.50 12.72 -8.40
CA ASN A 91 2.65 13.89 -8.62
C ASN A 91 3.32 15.11 -7.96
N GLY A 92 4.09 15.86 -8.75
CA GLY A 92 4.95 16.93 -8.22
C GLY A 92 5.98 16.35 -7.25
N ASP A 93 5.92 16.79 -6.00
CA ASP A 93 6.86 16.38 -4.94
C ASP A 93 6.39 15.16 -4.14
N HIS A 94 5.19 14.63 -4.42
CA HIS A 94 4.61 13.52 -3.65
C HIS A 94 4.64 12.20 -4.44
N LEU A 95 4.98 11.11 -3.74
CA LEU A 95 4.78 9.76 -4.24
C LEU A 95 3.30 9.40 -4.06
N GLN A 96 2.68 8.87 -5.11
CA GLN A 96 1.36 8.27 -5.05
C GLN A 96 1.43 6.79 -5.36
N ILE A 97 0.84 5.98 -4.48
CA ILE A 97 0.69 4.53 -4.66
C ILE A 97 -0.79 4.22 -4.79
N GLU A 98 -1.14 3.44 -5.80
CA GLU A 98 -2.50 2.99 -5.99
C GLU A 98 -2.84 1.93 -4.95
N SER A 99 -3.95 2.10 -4.24
CA SER A 99 -4.46 1.06 -3.34
C SER A 99 -5.98 1.19 -3.19
N THR A 100 -6.56 0.20 -2.52
CA THR A 100 -8.00 0.13 -2.28
C THR A 100 -8.32 0.72 -0.91
N CYS A 101 -9.24 1.68 -0.89
CA CYS A 101 -9.69 2.38 0.31
C CYS A 101 -11.17 2.10 0.59
N VAL A 102 -11.52 1.92 1.86
CA VAL A 102 -12.90 1.78 2.34
C VAL A 102 -13.21 2.95 3.28
N PHE A 103 -14.34 3.61 3.06
CA PHE A 103 -14.75 4.78 3.84
C PHE A 103 -15.74 4.37 4.92
N SER A 104 -15.57 4.93 6.12
CA SER A 104 -16.45 4.65 7.24
C SER A 104 -17.71 5.53 7.22
N SER A 105 -18.78 5.05 7.86
CA SER A 105 -19.89 5.92 8.25
C SER A 105 -19.47 6.87 9.37
N LEU A 106 -20.08 8.07 9.44
CA LEU A 106 -19.85 9.11 10.45
C LEU A 106 -19.80 8.64 11.92
N ALA A 107 -20.46 7.53 12.25
CA ALA A 107 -20.59 7.05 13.62
C ALA A 107 -19.32 6.39 14.22
N HIS A 108 -18.30 6.09 13.41
CA HIS A 108 -17.21 5.19 13.82
C HIS A 108 -15.92 5.87 14.31
N GLY A 109 -15.89 7.20 14.41
CA GLY A 109 -14.68 7.92 14.82
C GLY A 109 -13.57 7.98 13.76
N TRP A 110 -13.91 7.65 12.51
CA TRP A 110 -13.07 7.73 11.31
C TRP A 110 -13.57 8.86 10.38
N GLU A 111 -13.91 10.01 10.96
CA GLU A 111 -14.64 11.06 10.26
C GLU A 111 -13.85 11.67 9.08
N ASN A 112 -12.53 11.71 9.17
CA ASN A 112 -11.64 12.21 8.12
C ASN A 112 -10.53 11.19 7.81
N GLU A 113 -10.86 9.90 7.99
CA GLU A 113 -9.94 8.79 7.74
C GLU A 113 -10.67 7.71 6.92
N CYS A 114 -9.96 7.10 5.98
CA CYS A 114 -10.39 5.86 5.33
C CYS A 114 -9.41 4.73 5.65
N TYR A 115 -9.88 3.49 5.50
CA TYR A 115 -9.05 2.31 5.69
C TYR A 115 -8.49 1.87 4.35
N CYS A 116 -7.17 1.70 4.27
CA CYS A 116 -6.45 1.18 3.13
C CYS A 116 -5.77 -0.13 3.52
N GLU A 117 -5.77 -1.11 2.62
CA GLU A 117 -5.08 -2.39 2.84
C GLU A 117 -3.58 -2.20 3.14
N LEU A 118 -2.90 -1.38 2.33
CA LEU A 118 -1.45 -1.17 2.43
C LEU A 118 -1.06 -0.28 3.63
N PHE A 119 -1.76 0.84 3.84
CA PHE A 119 -1.36 1.87 4.81
C PHE A 119 -2.17 1.88 6.11
N GLY A 120 -3.20 1.06 6.21
CA GLY A 120 -4.13 1.11 7.35
C GLY A 120 -4.92 2.42 7.33
N LYS A 121 -4.58 3.35 8.22
CA LYS A 121 -5.25 4.66 8.31
C LYS A 121 -4.73 5.64 7.27
N VAL A 122 -5.63 6.18 6.46
CA VAL A 122 -5.33 7.21 5.45
C VAL A 122 -6.18 8.43 5.72
N ARG A 123 -5.56 9.61 5.79
CA ARG A 123 -6.28 10.86 6.03
C ARG A 123 -7.03 11.28 4.77
N VAL A 124 -8.23 11.80 4.94
CA VAL A 124 -9.10 12.25 3.84
C VAL A 124 -9.43 13.71 4.07
N ASP A 125 -9.35 14.52 3.03
CA ASP A 125 -9.83 15.90 3.07
C ASP A 125 -11.33 15.91 3.46
N PRO A 126 -11.74 16.65 4.50
CA PRO A 126 -13.14 16.76 4.90
C PRO A 126 -14.10 17.14 3.76
N GLU A 127 -13.63 17.89 2.77
CA GLU A 127 -14.43 18.28 1.60
C GLU A 127 -14.71 17.10 0.66
N LEU A 128 -13.71 16.23 0.45
CA LEU A 128 -13.84 15.07 -0.43
C LEU A 128 -14.58 13.91 0.22
N ARG A 129 -14.55 13.84 1.55
CA ARG A 129 -15.11 12.72 2.32
C ARG A 129 -16.59 12.47 2.03
N ASN A 130 -17.38 13.53 1.82
CA ASN A 130 -18.82 13.40 1.53
C ASN A 130 -19.12 12.88 0.12
N CYS A 131 -18.11 12.74 -0.74
CA CYS A 131 -18.25 12.21 -2.09
C CYS A 131 -18.20 10.67 -2.15
N PHE A 132 -17.83 10.02 -1.04
CA PHE A 132 -17.68 8.56 -0.98
C PHE A 132 -18.83 7.93 -0.20
N LEU A 133 -19.34 6.80 -0.70
CA LEU A 133 -20.30 5.98 0.04
C LEU A 133 -19.55 5.21 1.12
N ALA A 134 -20.21 5.07 2.28
CA ALA A 134 -19.69 4.25 3.36
C ALA A 134 -19.69 2.77 2.95
N ASP A 135 -18.70 2.02 3.44
CA ASP A 135 -18.59 0.57 3.25
C ASP A 135 -18.51 0.12 1.79
N VAL A 136 -18.00 1.00 0.92
CA VAL A 136 -17.66 0.68 -0.47
C VAL A 136 -16.14 0.78 -0.63
N ALA A 137 -15.55 -0.22 -1.26
CA ALA A 137 -14.14 -0.22 -1.63
C ALA A 137 -13.92 0.54 -2.94
N TYR A 138 -13.00 1.49 -2.90
CA TYR A 138 -12.63 2.35 -4.03
C TYR A 138 -11.15 2.22 -4.33
N ARG A 139 -10.79 2.23 -5.61
CA ARG A 139 -9.39 2.39 -6.02
C ARG A 139 -9.03 3.86 -5.95
N CYS A 140 -7.94 4.15 -5.25
CA CYS A 140 -7.48 5.52 -5.00
C CYS A 140 -5.97 5.61 -5.15
N TRP A 141 -5.50 6.77 -5.60
CA TRP A 141 -4.12 7.19 -5.43
C TRP A 141 -3.94 7.72 -4.01
N ILE A 142 -2.99 7.13 -3.29
CA ILE A 142 -2.66 7.52 -1.92
C ILE A 142 -1.32 8.25 -1.94
N SER A 143 -1.34 9.50 -1.49
CA SER A 143 -0.16 10.34 -1.36
C SER A 143 0.62 9.95 -0.10
N VAL A 144 1.92 9.76 -0.27
CA VAL A 144 2.83 9.35 0.79
C VAL A 144 3.94 10.39 0.94
N GLU A 145 4.12 10.88 2.16
CA GLU A 145 5.18 11.83 2.52
C GLU A 145 5.94 11.33 3.75
N VAL A 146 7.27 11.26 3.64
CA VAL A 146 8.12 10.97 4.80
C VAL A 146 8.47 12.28 5.51
N THR A 147 7.99 12.41 6.73
CA THR A 147 8.26 13.58 7.56
C THR A 147 9.57 13.39 8.36
N ARG A 148 10.08 14.49 8.92
CA ARG A 148 11.48 14.67 9.37
C ARG A 148 12.03 13.65 10.39
N ILE A 149 11.21 12.77 10.96
CA ILE A 149 11.60 11.84 12.04
C ILE A 149 10.86 10.50 11.88
N SER A 150 11.25 9.69 10.89
CA SER A 150 10.83 8.28 10.78
C SER A 150 9.31 8.03 10.83
N SER A 151 8.52 9.00 10.37
CA SER A 151 7.06 8.92 10.33
C SER A 151 6.55 9.23 8.94
N LEU A 152 5.54 8.46 8.55
CA LEU A 152 4.87 8.53 7.27
C LEU A 152 3.58 9.34 7.43
N SER A 153 3.40 10.38 6.63
CA SER A 153 2.09 10.98 6.42
C SER A 153 1.45 10.34 5.19
N VAL A 154 0.22 9.86 5.35
CA VAL A 154 -0.52 9.18 4.29
C VAL A 154 -1.87 9.85 4.13
N GLU A 155 -2.14 10.34 2.93
CA GLU A 155 -3.33 11.13 2.62
C GLU A 155 -3.95 10.67 1.29
N LEU A 156 -5.27 10.76 1.20
CA LEU A 156 -6.00 10.49 -0.04
C LEU A 156 -5.60 11.52 -1.09
N GLY A 157 -5.03 11.05 -2.19
CA GLY A 157 -4.61 11.89 -3.31
C GLY A 157 -5.71 12.10 -4.34
N GLU A 158 -6.15 11.01 -4.97
CA GLU A 158 -7.14 11.08 -6.05
C GLU A 158 -7.99 9.81 -6.11
N TYR A 159 -9.26 9.96 -6.46
CA TYR A 159 -10.14 8.85 -6.80
C TYR A 159 -9.80 8.28 -8.19
N ILE A 160 -9.87 6.96 -8.35
CA ILE A 160 -9.71 6.29 -9.66
C ILE A 160 -11.04 5.72 -10.12
N ASP A 161 -11.52 4.69 -9.41
CA ASP A 161 -12.79 4.02 -9.71
C ASP A 161 -13.33 3.26 -8.48
N VAL A 162 -14.54 2.70 -8.58
CA VAL A 162 -15.03 1.69 -7.63
C VAL A 162 -14.20 0.41 -7.81
N SER A 163 -13.76 -0.18 -6.70
CA SER A 163 -12.99 -1.44 -6.76
C SER A 163 -13.88 -2.58 -7.24
N GLU A 164 -13.40 -3.41 -8.16
CA GLU A 164 -14.08 -4.66 -8.53
C GLU A 164 -14.10 -5.64 -7.34
N GLU A 165 -13.06 -5.59 -6.51
CA GLU A 165 -12.94 -6.39 -5.30
C GLU A 165 -13.44 -5.61 -4.07
N GLN A 166 -14.54 -6.08 -3.49
CA GLN A 166 -15.17 -5.49 -2.30
C GLN A 166 -14.83 -6.23 -1.00
N ASN A 167 -13.99 -7.27 -1.05
CA ASN A 167 -13.65 -8.10 0.12
C ASN A 167 -13.04 -7.29 1.26
N LEU A 168 -12.28 -6.23 0.93
CA LEU A 168 -11.64 -5.34 1.90
C LEU A 168 -12.64 -4.65 2.84
N VAL A 169 -13.91 -4.50 2.43
CA VAL A 169 -14.98 -3.94 3.27
C VAL A 169 -15.13 -4.74 4.56
N ASN A 170 -14.99 -6.07 4.49
CA ASN A 170 -15.09 -6.96 5.66
C ASN A 170 -13.86 -6.85 6.58
N GLU A 171 -12.72 -6.47 6.01
CA GLU A 171 -11.47 -6.30 6.75
C GLU A 171 -11.38 -4.92 7.42
N ALA A 172 -12.24 -3.98 7.04
CA ALA A 172 -12.28 -2.65 7.62
C ALA A 172 -12.51 -2.71 9.14
N PRO A 173 -11.79 -1.91 9.95
CA PRO A 173 -11.82 -2.03 11.41
C PRO A 173 -13.21 -1.96 12.05
N TRP A 174 -14.14 -1.20 11.47
CA TRP A 174 -15.51 -1.06 11.97
C TRP A 174 -16.46 -2.19 11.56
N ASN A 175 -16.07 -3.05 10.61
CA ASN A 175 -16.89 -4.19 10.15
C ASN A 175 -16.43 -5.54 10.74
N ARG A 176 -15.23 -5.64 11.32
CA ARG A 176 -14.68 -6.90 11.86
C ARG A 176 -15.50 -7.54 13.01
N GLY A 177 -16.31 -6.76 13.72
CA GLY A 177 -17.09 -7.23 14.87
C GLY A 177 -18.60 -7.37 14.62
N ASP A 178 -19.12 -6.66 13.62
CA ASP A 178 -20.53 -6.64 13.21
C ASP A 178 -20.58 -6.35 11.70
N PRO A 179 -20.33 -7.37 10.85
CA PRO A 179 -20.26 -7.17 9.42
C PRO A 179 -21.65 -6.78 8.91
N ARG A 180 -21.80 -5.51 8.51
CA ARG A 180 -23.05 -4.99 7.93
C ARG A 180 -23.38 -5.64 6.58
N PHE A 181 -22.40 -6.25 5.92
CA PHE A 181 -22.53 -6.87 4.61
C PHE A 181 -22.09 -8.33 4.68
N LEU A 182 -22.93 -9.22 4.15
CA LEU A 182 -22.57 -10.62 3.87
C LEU A 182 -22.10 -10.69 2.42
N THR A 183 -20.81 -10.89 2.20
CA THR A 183 -20.30 -11.22 0.87
C THR A 183 -20.71 -12.65 0.54
N VAL A 184 -21.79 -12.80 -0.23
CA VAL A 184 -22.17 -14.09 -0.80
C VAL A 184 -21.26 -14.35 -1.99
N ILE A 185 -20.30 -15.25 -1.82
CA ILE A 185 -19.51 -15.78 -2.94
C ILE A 185 -20.44 -16.73 -3.69
N SER A 186 -21.12 -16.25 -4.73
CA SER A 186 -21.75 -17.14 -5.69
C SER A 186 -20.63 -17.80 -6.48
N SER A 187 -20.38 -19.07 -6.19
CA SER A 187 -19.68 -19.90 -7.17
C SER A 187 -20.61 -20.01 -8.37
N ASP A 188 -20.33 -19.25 -9.43
CA ASP A 188 -20.90 -19.49 -10.75
C ASP A 188 -20.35 -20.83 -11.24
N SER A 189 -20.89 -21.92 -10.70
CA SER A 189 -20.91 -23.19 -11.39
C SER A 189 -21.92 -23.02 -12.51
N ASP A 190 -21.42 -22.68 -13.70
CA ASP A 190 -22.09 -22.94 -14.97
C ASP A 190 -22.39 -24.44 -15.05
N GLU A 191 -23.48 -24.88 -14.42
CA GLU A 191 -24.06 -26.20 -14.64
C GLU A 191 -25.57 -26.02 -14.77
N SER A 192 -25.96 -26.15 -16.03
CA SER A 192 -27.30 -26.40 -16.56
C SER A 192 -28.27 -27.10 -15.62
N ASP A 193 -29.52 -26.64 -15.67
CA ASP A 193 -30.78 -27.34 -15.36
C ASP A 193 -30.64 -28.57 -14.46
N LEU A 194 -31.12 -28.48 -13.21
CA LEU A 194 -31.92 -29.54 -12.60
C LEU A 194 -32.64 -29.00 -11.36
N ASP A 195 -33.97 -28.98 -11.43
CA ASP A 195 -34.90 -28.80 -10.33
C ASP A 195 -34.50 -29.63 -9.10
N LEU A 196 -34.18 -28.95 -7.99
CA LEU A 196 -34.40 -29.52 -6.67
C LEU A 196 -34.80 -28.41 -5.70
N MET A 197 -36.10 -28.44 -5.36
CA MET A 197 -36.65 -27.77 -4.20
C MET A 197 -35.86 -28.14 -2.94
N GLU A 198 -35.12 -27.20 -2.39
CA GLU A 198 -34.89 -27.11 -0.95
C GLU A 198 -35.16 -25.68 -0.47
N ALA A 199 -35.95 -25.60 0.58
CA ALA A 199 -36.66 -24.43 1.03
C ALA A 199 -35.70 -23.33 1.54
N ILE A 200 -35.76 -22.16 0.90
CA ILE A 200 -35.23 -20.91 1.45
C ILE A 200 -36.16 -20.49 2.61
N PRO A 201 -35.68 -20.29 3.85
CA PRO A 201 -36.49 -19.66 4.88
C PRO A 201 -36.73 -18.21 4.48
N GLN A 202 -37.99 -17.83 4.25
CA GLN A 202 -38.36 -16.43 4.07
C GLN A 202 -38.02 -15.64 5.35
N VAL A 203 -36.97 -14.83 5.27
CA VAL A 203 -36.69 -13.80 6.28
C VAL A 203 -37.63 -12.64 6.01
N SER A 204 -38.64 -12.49 6.87
CA SER A 204 -39.54 -11.33 6.88
C SER A 204 -38.86 -10.15 7.56
N TYR A 205 -38.69 -9.05 6.83
CA TYR A 205 -38.29 -7.76 7.40
C TYR A 205 -39.52 -7.05 7.98
N PRO A 206 -39.46 -6.53 9.22
CA PRO A 206 -40.42 -5.55 9.69
C PRO A 206 -40.03 -4.17 9.14
N TYR A 207 -40.98 -3.49 8.52
CA TYR A 207 -40.90 -2.05 8.25
C TYR A 207 -41.37 -1.29 9.50
N GLU A 208 -40.62 -0.25 9.88
CA GLU A 208 -41.15 0.96 10.54
C GLU A 208 -40.72 2.18 9.73
#